data_AF-A0AAP0D7P3-F1
#
_entry.id   AF-A0AAP0D7P3-F1
#
_cell.length_a   1.000
_cell.length_b   1.000
_cell.length_c   1.000
_cell.angle_alpha   90.00
_cell.angle_beta   90.00
_cell.angle_gamma   90.00
#
_symmetry.space_group_name_H-M   'P 1'
#
loop_
_entity.id
_entity.type
_entity.pdbx_description
1 polymer ?
#
loop_
_entity_poly.entity_id
_entity_poly.type
_entity_poly.pdbx_seq_one_letter_code
_entity_poly.pdbx_strand_id
1 'polypeptide(L)'
;MKSEPQNPENLPENPTPSILSITSAWTFGTLMKTLASKSESVIETYRRDLEKFSSGIKKETVVIHEVAAKAESLESVDQAIDDTGSTVTEIIAQCKESIVVVEYFDSDSDITDVDGTHSNILPFHSVLCFPLLFAVSFVSMALRFEILGRFNRARAARLTLPHFLCATPLFMPVGTQGTIKGLTTHQLEDIGCQIILGNTYHLALRPTSELIDELGGLHKFMNWPRALLTDSGGFQMVSLLHLADITEEGVTFQSPVDGKPMLLTPEESIQIQNRIGADIIMALDDVVKTTITGPRIEEAMYRTLRWIDRCIAAHKRPKEQNLFGIVQGGLDPVLRDICVQGLVERNLPGYAIGGLAGGEDKDSFWRVVAQCTALLPESKPRYVMGVGYPLDIVVCSALGADMYDCVYPTRTARFGTALVPEGVLRLKHKSMADDTRPIDSTCKCMVCKKYTRAYLHCLVTKDAMGSQLLSYHNLYYMMQLSRNLHSSIIEGTFPKFVCDFLKNMFPEGDVPEWVCNAMEVAGIDISSCCIQLNSKLNIHTSSV
;
A
#
# COMPACT_ATOMS: atom_id res chain seq x y z
N MET A 1 20.41 59.22 -27.05
CA MET A 1 20.19 60.66 -27.32
C MET A 1 18.74 60.81 -27.74
N LYS A 2 17.91 61.50 -26.93
CA LYS A 2 16.57 62.11 -27.18
C LYS A 2 15.51 61.19 -27.87
N SER A 3 14.26 61.04 -27.43
CA SER A 3 13.30 61.95 -26.79
C SER A 3 11.97 61.19 -26.58
N GLU A 4 11.21 61.46 -25.51
CA GLU A 4 9.73 61.32 -25.48
C GLU A 4 9.08 62.44 -26.34
N PRO A 5 7.74 62.53 -26.62
CA PRO A 5 6.57 61.81 -26.07
C PRO A 5 5.44 61.44 -27.09
N GLN A 6 4.30 60.95 -26.57
CA GLN A 6 2.87 61.10 -27.02
C GLN A 6 2.07 59.86 -27.46
N ASN A 7 1.02 59.58 -26.69
CA ASN A 7 -0.22 58.80 -26.96
C ASN A 7 -1.19 59.68 -27.82
N PRO A 8 -2.33 59.23 -28.44
CA PRO A 8 -3.28 58.20 -27.95
C PRO A 8 -4.07 57.32 -28.98
N GLU A 9 -4.85 56.38 -28.43
CA GLU A 9 -6.16 55.81 -28.89
C GLU A 9 -6.28 54.84 -30.10
N ASN A 10 -6.61 53.56 -29.80
CA ASN A 10 -7.84 52.81 -30.15
C ASN A 10 -7.68 51.32 -30.56
N LEU A 11 -8.28 50.44 -29.73
CA LEU A 11 -8.99 49.18 -30.04
C LEU A 11 -8.18 47.88 -30.38
N PRO A 12 -8.76 46.68 -30.10
CA PRO A 12 -8.14 45.72 -29.18
C PRO A 12 -7.73 44.38 -29.83
N GLU A 13 -6.70 43.73 -29.27
CA GLU A 13 -6.39 42.32 -29.54
C GLU A 13 -6.27 41.53 -28.21
N ASN A 14 -7.20 40.58 -28.07
CA ASN A 14 -7.22 39.34 -27.28
C ASN A 14 -6.35 39.22 -26.00
N PRO A 15 -6.99 39.16 -24.81
CA PRO A 15 -6.37 38.58 -23.63
C PRO A 15 -6.57 37.06 -23.54
N THR A 16 -5.50 36.40 -23.14
CA THR A 16 -5.43 35.04 -22.59
C THR A 16 -6.49 34.79 -21.50
N PRO A 17 -7.11 33.59 -21.42
CA PRO A 17 -8.14 33.33 -20.43
C PRO A 17 -7.53 33.14 -19.03
N SER A 18 -7.85 34.09 -18.15
CA SER A 18 -7.77 33.98 -16.70
C SER A 18 -8.81 33.01 -16.16
N ILE A 19 -8.39 32.21 -15.17
CA ILE A 19 -9.21 31.36 -14.32
C ILE A 19 -10.40 32.14 -13.75
N LEU A 20 -11.62 31.73 -14.13
CA LEU A 20 -12.87 32.25 -13.58
C LEU A 20 -13.50 31.18 -12.69
N SER A 21 -13.67 31.55 -11.43
CA SER A 21 -14.37 30.80 -10.39
C SER A 21 -15.88 30.97 -10.50
N ILE A 22 -16.62 29.87 -10.22
CA ILE A 22 -18.02 29.79 -9.77
C ILE A 22 -19.12 30.05 -10.83
N THR A 23 -19.78 28.98 -11.27
CA THR A 23 -21.26 28.88 -11.40
C THR A 23 -21.68 27.40 -11.56
N SER A 24 -22.21 26.76 -10.51
CA SER A 24 -22.87 25.43 -10.61
C SER A 24 -24.21 25.33 -9.87
N ALA A 25 -24.77 26.44 -9.38
CA ALA A 25 -26.07 26.43 -8.69
C ALA A 25 -27.29 26.59 -9.62
N TRP A 26 -27.09 26.96 -10.89
CA TRP A 26 -28.19 27.35 -11.79
C TRP A 26 -28.84 26.18 -12.56
N THR A 27 -28.14 25.06 -12.71
CA THR A 27 -28.58 23.93 -13.54
C THR A 27 -29.57 23.00 -12.82
N PHE A 28 -29.48 22.85 -11.50
CA PHE A 28 -30.33 21.91 -10.74
C PHE A 28 -31.75 22.44 -10.48
N GLY A 29 -31.89 23.74 -10.20
CA GLY A 29 -33.20 24.37 -10.00
C GLY A 29 -34.08 24.34 -11.24
N THR A 30 -33.47 24.34 -12.43
CA THR A 30 -34.17 24.28 -13.72
C THR A 30 -34.69 22.86 -14.00
N LEU A 31 -33.93 21.83 -13.63
CA LEU A 31 -34.32 20.42 -13.77
C LEU A 31 -35.54 20.08 -12.90
N MET A 32 -35.54 20.53 -11.64
CA MET A 32 -36.65 20.27 -10.71
C MET A 32 -37.93 20.99 -11.09
N LYS A 33 -37.83 22.24 -11.59
CA LYS A 33 -39.00 22.97 -12.15
C LYS A 33 -39.59 22.28 -13.39
N THR A 34 -38.74 21.65 -14.20
CA THR A 34 -39.16 20.93 -15.43
C THR A 34 -39.83 19.58 -15.12
N LEU A 35 -39.48 18.95 -14.00
CA LEU A 35 -40.13 17.71 -13.53
C LEU A 35 -41.47 18.00 -12.84
N ALA A 36 -41.56 19.09 -12.09
CA ALA A 36 -42.79 19.54 -11.44
C ALA A 36 -43.88 19.99 -12.45
N SER A 37 -43.51 20.32 -13.69
CA SER A 37 -44.42 20.79 -14.73
C SER A 37 -44.99 19.67 -15.64
N LYS A 38 -44.76 18.39 -15.34
CA LYS A 38 -45.25 17.27 -16.17
C LYS A 38 -46.57 16.68 -15.66
N SER A 39 -47.38 16.14 -16.57
CA SER A 39 -48.71 15.57 -16.28
C SER A 39 -48.62 14.33 -15.36
N GLU A 40 -49.64 14.12 -14.53
CA GLU A 40 -49.77 12.98 -13.60
C GLU A 40 -49.45 11.62 -14.26
N SER A 41 -49.77 11.44 -15.54
CA SER A 41 -49.49 10.21 -16.29
C SER A 41 -48.00 9.89 -16.46
N VAL A 42 -47.13 10.89 -16.53
CA VAL A 42 -45.67 10.71 -16.65
C VAL A 42 -45.07 10.38 -15.29
N ILE A 43 -45.60 10.99 -14.23
CA ILE A 43 -45.21 10.71 -12.84
C ILE A 43 -45.64 9.29 -12.45
N GLU A 44 -46.83 8.86 -12.87
CA GLU A 44 -47.33 7.50 -12.62
C GLU A 44 -46.51 6.42 -13.34
N THR A 45 -46.01 6.73 -14.54
CA THR A 45 -45.12 5.83 -15.29
C THR A 45 -43.76 5.68 -14.59
N TYR A 46 -43.19 6.80 -14.11
CA TYR A 46 -41.96 6.80 -13.31
C TYR A 46 -42.14 6.04 -11.98
N ARG A 47 -43.27 6.22 -11.29
CA ARG A 47 -43.60 5.51 -10.04
C ARG A 47 -43.68 4.00 -10.27
N ARG A 48 -44.34 3.57 -11.35
CA ARG A 48 -44.51 2.16 -11.71
C ARG A 48 -43.20 1.48 -12.14
N ASP A 49 -42.30 2.23 -12.77
CA ASP A 49 -40.96 1.73 -13.13
C ASP A 49 -40.00 1.68 -11.93
N LEU A 50 -40.14 2.60 -10.97
CA LEU A 50 -39.44 2.56 -9.69
C LEU A 50 -39.90 1.41 -8.78
N GLU A 51 -41.20 1.10 -8.74
CA GLU A 51 -41.75 -0.05 -8.00
C GLU A 51 -41.29 -1.40 -8.59
N LYS A 52 -41.11 -1.48 -9.91
CA LYS A 52 -40.48 -2.64 -10.55
C LYS A 52 -39.01 -2.78 -10.13
N PHE A 53 -38.29 -1.66 -10.01
CA PHE A 53 -36.89 -1.64 -9.60
C PHE A 53 -36.70 -1.98 -8.11
N SER A 54 -37.62 -1.54 -7.24
CA SER A 54 -37.57 -1.82 -5.78
C SER A 54 -37.91 -3.27 -5.42
N SER A 55 -38.58 -4.01 -6.31
CA SER A 55 -38.91 -5.44 -6.09
C SER A 55 -37.68 -6.37 -6.14
N GLY A 56 -36.53 -5.89 -6.66
CA GLY A 56 -35.29 -6.66 -6.80
C GLY A 56 -34.19 -6.33 -5.80
N ILE A 57 -34.34 -5.32 -4.94
CA ILE A 57 -33.30 -4.87 -4.01
C ILE A 57 -33.87 -4.82 -2.59
N LYS A 58 -33.89 -5.97 -1.92
CA LYS A 58 -34.09 -6.00 -0.46
C LYS A 58 -32.77 -5.67 0.23
N LYS A 59 -32.74 -4.48 0.84
CA LYS A 59 -31.67 -3.86 1.65
C LYS A 59 -30.69 -2.98 0.86
N GLU A 60 -31.14 -1.78 0.55
CA GLU A 60 -30.36 -0.52 0.67
C GLU A 60 -31.28 0.62 0.20
N THR A 61 -32.32 0.90 0.99
CA THR A 61 -33.26 2.01 0.72
C THR A 61 -33.69 2.61 2.05
N VAL A 62 -32.72 3.07 2.84
CA VAL A 62 -33.01 3.77 4.10
C VAL A 62 -32.94 5.30 3.93
N VAL A 63 -32.28 5.80 2.90
CA VAL A 63 -32.07 7.27 2.74
C VAL A 63 -33.18 7.97 1.95
N ILE A 64 -33.95 7.24 1.13
CA ILE A 64 -34.97 7.85 0.24
C ILE A 64 -36.35 7.90 0.91
N HIS A 65 -36.66 6.96 1.79
CA HIS A 65 -37.96 6.93 2.49
C HIS A 65 -38.12 8.02 3.55
N GLU A 66 -37.05 8.47 4.19
CA GLU A 66 -37.10 9.56 5.19
C GLU A 66 -37.35 10.93 4.57
N VAL A 67 -36.86 11.16 3.34
CA VAL A 67 -37.07 12.42 2.60
C VAL A 67 -38.49 12.50 2.06
N ALA A 68 -39.02 11.40 1.53
CA ALA A 68 -40.41 11.32 1.04
C ALA A 68 -41.42 11.43 2.20
N ALA A 69 -41.14 10.79 3.34
CA ALA A 69 -42.03 10.83 4.51
C ALA A 69 -42.09 12.20 5.20
N LYS A 70 -41.02 13.02 5.11
CA LYS A 70 -41.04 14.41 5.63
C LYS A 70 -41.76 15.38 4.70
N ALA A 71 -41.78 15.11 3.39
CA ALA A 71 -42.44 15.95 2.39
C ALA A 71 -43.98 15.89 2.44
N GLU A 72 -44.56 14.87 3.08
CA GLU A 72 -46.02 14.74 3.25
C GLU A 72 -46.59 15.51 4.46
N SER A 73 -45.77 16.24 5.23
CA SER A 73 -46.21 16.85 6.49
C SER A 73 -46.00 18.37 6.64
N LEU A 74 -45.65 19.11 5.59
CA LEU A 74 -45.32 20.55 5.71
C LEU A 74 -46.03 21.41 4.65
N GLU A 75 -46.74 22.45 5.12
CA GLU A 75 -47.67 23.31 4.35
C GLU A 75 -47.02 24.30 3.36
N SER A 76 -45.70 24.25 3.11
CA SER A 76 -45.09 25.08 2.05
C SER A 76 -43.71 24.59 1.59
N VAL A 77 -43.53 24.54 0.27
CA VAL A 77 -42.33 24.05 -0.45
C VAL A 77 -41.06 24.88 -0.17
N ASP A 78 -41.19 26.15 0.19
CA ASP A 78 -40.05 27.05 0.38
C ASP A 78 -39.27 26.78 1.69
N GLN A 79 -39.94 26.30 2.74
CA GLN A 79 -39.29 26.01 4.04
C GLN A 79 -38.47 24.71 4.00
N ALA A 80 -38.83 23.76 3.15
CA ALA A 80 -38.13 22.48 3.01
C ALA A 80 -36.78 22.62 2.29
N ILE A 81 -36.65 23.63 1.41
CA ILE A 81 -35.46 23.88 0.60
C ILE A 81 -34.30 24.47 1.44
N ASP A 82 -34.61 25.35 2.41
CA ASP A 82 -33.59 25.94 3.28
C ASP A 82 -33.00 24.93 4.27
N ASP A 83 -33.82 24.04 4.82
CA ASP A 83 -33.35 23.01 5.77
C ASP A 83 -32.61 21.85 5.08
N THR A 84 -32.96 21.49 3.84
CA THR A 84 -32.19 20.48 3.06
C THR A 84 -30.95 21.08 2.39
N GLY A 85 -30.92 22.38 2.15
CA GLY A 85 -29.74 23.08 1.63
C GLY A 85 -28.53 22.94 2.55
N SER A 86 -28.73 22.97 3.88
CA SER A 86 -27.63 22.78 4.84
C SER A 86 -27.11 21.33 4.86
N THR A 87 -28.01 20.35 4.81
CA THR A 87 -27.66 18.92 4.84
C THR A 87 -26.98 18.47 3.55
N VAL A 88 -27.43 18.98 2.40
CA VAL A 88 -26.83 18.69 1.09
C VAL A 88 -25.48 19.39 0.93
N THR A 89 -25.28 20.58 1.50
CA THR A 89 -23.98 21.25 1.47
C THR A 89 -22.95 20.52 2.35
N GLU A 90 -23.37 19.92 3.47
CA GLU A 90 -22.52 19.04 4.30
C GLU A 90 -22.19 17.71 3.62
N ILE A 91 -23.16 17.11 2.91
CA ILE A 91 -22.95 15.89 2.11
C ILE A 91 -22.03 16.18 0.90
N ILE A 92 -22.21 17.30 0.21
CA ILE A 92 -21.34 17.72 -0.90
C ILE A 92 -19.94 18.07 -0.40
N ALA A 93 -19.81 18.66 0.80
CA ALA A 93 -18.51 18.88 1.43
C ALA A 93 -17.79 17.56 1.77
N GLN A 94 -18.53 16.49 2.08
CA GLN A 94 -17.99 15.13 2.24
C GLN A 94 -17.70 14.42 0.90
N CYS A 95 -18.38 14.77 -0.19
CA CYS A 95 -18.27 14.10 -1.50
C CYS A 95 -17.41 14.84 -2.54
N LYS A 96 -16.76 15.94 -2.16
CA LYS A 96 -16.07 16.89 -3.09
C LYS A 96 -14.93 16.33 -3.95
N GLU A 97 -14.49 15.08 -3.77
CA GLU A 97 -13.38 14.50 -4.57
C GLU A 97 -13.82 13.40 -5.57
N SER A 98 -15.12 13.14 -5.78
CA SER A 98 -15.53 11.87 -6.44
C SER A 98 -16.52 11.98 -7.60
N ILE A 99 -16.60 13.12 -8.30
CA ILE A 99 -17.42 13.21 -9.52
C ILE A 99 -16.55 13.59 -10.71
N VAL A 100 -16.33 12.64 -11.63
CA VAL A 100 -15.85 12.90 -12.98
C VAL A 100 -17.08 13.01 -13.88
N VAL A 101 -17.33 14.20 -14.43
CA VAL A 101 -18.30 14.39 -15.51
C VAL A 101 -17.54 14.22 -16.82
N VAL A 102 -17.91 13.22 -17.61
CA VAL A 102 -17.38 13.05 -18.98
C VAL A 102 -18.37 13.72 -19.93
N GLU A 103 -18.00 14.85 -20.51
CA GLU A 103 -18.72 15.46 -21.64
C GLU A 103 -18.20 14.86 -22.94
N TYR A 104 -19.10 14.28 -23.75
CA TYR A 104 -18.82 13.93 -25.14
C TYR A 104 -19.26 15.10 -26.02
N PHE A 105 -18.31 15.70 -26.75
CA PHE A 105 -18.61 16.54 -27.91
C PHE A 105 -18.65 15.64 -29.14
N ASP A 106 -19.81 15.54 -29.78
CA ASP A 106 -19.91 15.02 -31.14
C ASP A 106 -19.91 16.22 -32.09
N SER A 107 -18.80 16.41 -32.78
CA SER A 107 -18.66 17.37 -33.88
C SER A 107 -18.91 16.62 -35.18
N ASP A 108 -20.00 16.95 -35.86
CA ASP A 108 -20.07 17.21 -37.32
C ASP A 108 -21.47 16.93 -37.87
N SER A 109 -22.13 17.95 -38.43
CA SER A 109 -22.84 17.86 -39.73
C SER A 109 -23.65 19.13 -40.02
N ASP A 110 -23.06 20.01 -40.83
CA ASP A 110 -23.78 20.99 -41.64
C ASP A 110 -24.52 20.25 -42.77
N ILE A 111 -25.86 20.22 -42.74
CA ILE A 111 -26.69 20.06 -43.96
C ILE A 111 -27.87 21.02 -43.86
N THR A 112 -27.76 22.11 -44.60
CA THR A 112 -28.88 22.97 -45.01
C THR A 112 -29.58 22.33 -46.20
N ASP A 113 -30.92 22.30 -46.21
CA ASP A 113 -31.68 22.24 -47.46
C ASP A 113 -32.88 23.19 -47.40
N VAL A 114 -32.91 24.11 -48.36
CA VAL A 114 -34.10 24.88 -48.77
C VAL A 114 -34.13 24.79 -50.28
N ASP A 115 -34.94 23.88 -50.82
CA ASP A 115 -35.57 24.08 -52.12
C ASP A 115 -37.00 23.54 -52.08
N GLY A 116 -37.92 24.37 -52.55
CA GLY A 116 -39.34 24.24 -52.31
C GLY A 116 -40.01 23.05 -53.00
N THR A 117 -41.23 22.80 -52.49
CA THR A 117 -42.38 22.05 -53.05
C THR A 117 -42.72 20.69 -52.43
N HIS A 118 -43.91 20.69 -51.82
CA HIS A 118 -44.83 19.65 -51.32
C HIS A 118 -44.48 18.15 -51.42
N SER A 119 -44.68 17.42 -50.30
CA SER A 119 -45.77 16.42 -50.15
C SER A 119 -45.86 15.83 -48.73
N ASN A 120 -47.09 15.52 -48.31
CA ASN A 120 -47.50 14.97 -47.01
C ASN A 120 -46.92 13.57 -46.71
N ILE A 121 -46.67 13.25 -45.43
CA ILE A 121 -47.20 12.10 -44.65
C ILE A 121 -46.40 11.95 -43.32
N LEU A 122 -47.11 11.95 -42.18
CA LEU A 122 -46.68 11.56 -40.80
C LEU A 122 -46.14 10.10 -40.74
N PRO A 123 -45.39 9.62 -39.71
CA PRO A 123 -45.54 10.01 -38.30
C PRO A 123 -44.27 10.12 -37.43
N PHE A 124 -44.45 10.86 -36.33
CA PHE A 124 -43.77 10.70 -35.04
C PHE A 124 -43.58 9.22 -34.70
N HIS A 125 -42.35 8.72 -34.66
CA HIS A 125 -41.86 7.65 -33.78
C HIS A 125 -40.32 7.63 -33.86
N SER A 126 -39.68 7.22 -32.76
CA SER A 126 -38.24 7.01 -32.56
C SER A 126 -37.38 8.28 -32.44
N VAL A 127 -37.04 8.66 -31.20
CA VAL A 127 -35.70 8.60 -30.60
C VAL A 127 -35.85 9.03 -29.14
N LEU A 128 -36.06 8.06 -28.25
CA LEU A 128 -35.90 8.23 -26.81
C LEU A 128 -35.27 6.93 -26.30
N CYS A 129 -34.01 6.71 -26.71
CA CYS A 129 -33.17 5.68 -26.14
C CYS A 129 -32.36 6.31 -24.99
N PHE A 130 -32.74 5.93 -23.77
CA PHE A 130 -31.92 5.74 -22.57
C PHE A 130 -30.76 6.71 -22.27
N PRO A 131 -30.76 7.20 -21.02
CA PRO A 131 -29.62 6.99 -20.15
C PRO A 131 -30.07 6.03 -19.04
N LEU A 132 -29.71 4.76 -19.20
CA LEU A 132 -29.64 3.82 -18.10
C LEU A 132 -28.55 4.38 -17.17
N LEU A 133 -28.94 4.91 -16.00
CA LEU A 133 -28.02 5.29 -14.95
C LEU A 133 -27.14 4.08 -14.62
N PHE A 134 -25.91 4.07 -15.12
CA PHE A 134 -24.84 3.29 -14.52
C PHE A 134 -24.49 3.96 -13.19
N ALA A 135 -25.23 3.62 -12.14
CA ALA A 135 -24.72 3.75 -10.79
C ALA A 135 -23.55 2.75 -10.68
N VAL A 136 -22.36 3.18 -11.05
CA VAL A 136 -21.13 2.48 -10.67
C VAL A 136 -21.10 2.54 -9.16
N SER A 137 -21.49 1.46 -8.50
CA SER A 137 -21.28 1.27 -7.08
C SER A 137 -19.77 1.30 -6.86
N PHE A 138 -19.23 2.49 -6.60
CA PHE A 138 -17.88 2.63 -6.08
C PHE A 138 -17.93 2.03 -4.68
N VAL A 139 -17.61 0.74 -4.59
CA VAL A 139 -17.28 0.11 -3.32
C VAL A 139 -16.10 0.91 -2.78
N SER A 140 -16.37 1.76 -1.78
CA SER A 140 -15.32 2.45 -1.04
C SER A 140 -14.33 1.39 -0.55
N MET A 141 -13.11 1.44 -1.10
CA MET A 141 -12.06 0.49 -0.74
C MET A 141 -11.69 0.72 0.72
N ALA A 142 -11.44 -0.37 1.46
CA ALA A 142 -11.04 -0.31 2.86
C ALA A 142 -9.71 0.43 3.10
N LEU A 143 -8.89 0.57 2.05
CA LEU A 143 -7.60 1.25 2.05
C LEU A 143 -7.64 2.53 1.22
N ARG A 144 -7.17 3.63 1.82
CA ARG A 144 -6.80 4.87 1.12
C ARG A 144 -5.30 5.08 1.22
N PHE A 145 -4.65 5.33 0.08
CA PHE A 145 -3.22 5.63 0.00
C PHE A 145 -3.03 7.04 -0.52
N GLU A 146 -2.42 7.91 0.28
CA GLU A 146 -2.25 9.32 -0.01
C GLU A 146 -0.80 9.73 0.13
N ILE A 147 -0.18 10.12 -0.98
CA ILE A 147 1.21 10.55 -0.99
C ILE A 147 1.29 11.98 -0.48
N LEU A 148 2.06 12.18 0.59
CA LEU A 148 2.23 13.46 1.29
C LEU A 148 3.50 14.19 0.87
N GLY A 149 4.54 13.45 0.45
CA GLY A 149 5.82 14.02 0.02
C GLY A 149 6.61 13.06 -0.86
N ARG A 150 7.56 13.61 -1.63
CA ARG A 150 8.38 12.84 -2.57
C ARG A 150 9.79 13.38 -2.69
N PHE A 151 10.70 12.47 -3.00
CA PHE A 151 11.99 12.77 -3.62
C PHE A 151 12.23 11.76 -4.74
N ASN A 152 12.21 12.21 -5.99
CA ASN A 152 12.20 11.32 -7.16
C ASN A 152 11.17 10.19 -6.98
N ARG A 153 11.64 8.95 -6.80
CA ARG A 153 10.81 7.76 -6.62
C ARG A 153 10.46 7.47 -5.16
N ALA A 154 11.20 8.02 -4.20
CA ALA A 154 10.93 7.88 -2.77
C ALA A 154 9.63 8.62 -2.43
N ARG A 155 8.79 7.98 -1.61
CA ARG A 155 7.47 8.49 -1.24
C ARG A 155 7.28 8.42 0.27
N ALA A 156 6.76 9.50 0.83
CA ALA A 156 6.15 9.48 2.14
C ALA A 156 4.64 9.56 1.96
N ALA A 157 3.90 8.60 2.50
CA ALA A 157 2.46 8.53 2.33
C ALA A 157 1.73 8.19 3.63
N ARG A 158 0.44 8.51 3.63
CA ARG A 158 -0.55 8.09 4.61
C ARG A 158 -1.32 6.91 4.04
N LEU A 159 -1.30 5.80 4.77
CA LEU A 159 -2.02 4.57 4.50
C LEU A 159 -3.13 4.43 5.54
N THR A 160 -4.35 4.78 5.16
CA THR A 160 -5.53 4.63 6.02
C THR A 160 -6.07 3.22 5.86
N LEU A 161 -6.05 2.45 6.95
CA LEU A 161 -6.59 1.09 7.05
C LEU A 161 -7.75 1.08 8.06
N PRO A 162 -8.62 0.05 8.05
CA PRO A 162 -9.75 -0.05 8.97
C PRO A 162 -9.41 0.15 10.44
N HIS A 163 -8.30 -0.41 10.91
CA HIS A 163 -7.92 -0.31 12.33
C HIS A 163 -6.88 0.78 12.65
N PHE A 164 -6.14 1.30 11.67
CA PHE A 164 -5.08 2.26 11.96
C PHE A 164 -4.67 3.11 10.76
N LEU A 165 -4.15 4.30 11.05
CA LEU A 165 -3.51 5.17 10.07
C LEU A 165 -1.99 4.96 10.15
N CYS A 166 -1.41 4.46 9.08
CA CYS A 166 0.01 4.19 8.97
C CYS A 166 0.73 5.26 8.15
N ALA A 167 1.93 5.65 8.57
CA ALA A 167 2.86 6.47 7.81
C ALA A 167 3.89 5.59 7.10
N THR A 168 4.03 5.69 5.78
CA THR A 168 5.03 4.97 4.96
C THR A 168 6.18 5.90 4.55
N PRO A 169 7.44 5.43 4.42
CA PRO A 169 7.85 4.03 4.46
C PRO A 169 7.80 3.41 5.87
N LEU A 170 7.30 2.17 5.99
CA LEU A 170 7.13 1.48 7.27
C LEU A 170 7.72 0.08 7.31
N PHE A 171 8.11 -0.35 8.51
CA PHE A 171 8.56 -1.72 8.80
C PHE A 171 7.51 -2.47 9.62
N MET A 172 7.25 -3.72 9.25
CA MET A 172 6.31 -4.64 9.89
C MET A 172 7.08 -5.75 10.62
N PRO A 173 7.06 -5.80 11.97
CA PRO A 173 7.59 -6.95 12.67
C PRO A 173 6.68 -8.17 12.48
N VAL A 174 7.32 -9.34 12.39
CA VAL A 174 6.64 -10.61 12.10
C VAL A 174 6.21 -11.34 13.38
N GLY A 175 4.90 -11.51 13.53
CA GLY A 175 4.21 -12.25 14.57
C GLY A 175 3.81 -13.64 14.11
N THR A 176 4.62 -14.65 14.47
CA THR A 176 4.45 -16.03 14.01
C THR A 176 3.13 -16.66 14.48
N GLN A 177 2.64 -16.35 15.70
CA GLN A 177 1.40 -16.93 16.27
C GLN A 177 0.54 -15.84 16.90
N GLY A 178 0.34 -14.72 16.18
CA GLY A 178 -0.37 -13.57 16.75
C GLY A 178 0.40 -12.89 17.88
N THR A 179 1.71 -13.09 17.97
CA THR A 179 2.58 -12.41 18.93
C THR A 179 3.96 -12.21 18.33
N ILE A 180 4.53 -11.03 18.56
CA ILE A 180 5.97 -10.82 18.39
C ILE A 180 6.65 -11.55 19.55
N LYS A 181 7.62 -12.42 19.23
CA LYS A 181 8.25 -13.28 20.24
C LYS A 181 8.91 -12.43 21.33
N GLY A 182 8.36 -12.51 22.54
CA GLY A 182 8.92 -11.88 23.73
C GLY A 182 8.50 -10.44 23.99
N LEU A 183 7.52 -9.90 23.25
CA LEU A 183 6.98 -8.56 23.50
C LEU A 183 5.44 -8.58 23.57
N THR A 184 4.91 -7.83 24.52
CA THR A 184 3.47 -7.58 24.66
C THR A 184 2.99 -6.56 23.62
N THR A 185 1.69 -6.51 23.34
CA THR A 185 1.11 -5.50 22.43
C THR A 185 1.37 -4.08 22.93
N HIS A 186 1.24 -3.81 24.23
CA HIS A 186 1.59 -2.51 24.82
C HIS A 186 3.04 -2.09 24.52
N GLN A 187 4.00 -3.02 24.64
CA GLN A 187 5.39 -2.71 24.30
C GLN A 187 5.57 -2.40 22.81
N LEU A 188 4.82 -3.05 21.92
CA LEU A 188 4.82 -2.74 20.49
C LEU A 188 4.22 -1.35 20.23
N GLU A 189 3.17 -0.99 20.97
CA GLU A 189 2.59 0.35 20.92
C GLU A 189 3.56 1.43 21.41
N ASP A 190 4.28 1.18 22.51
CA ASP A 190 5.28 2.07 23.11
C ASP A 190 6.45 2.37 22.16
N ILE A 191 6.90 1.36 21.41
CA ILE A 191 7.93 1.56 20.39
C ILE A 191 7.38 2.19 19.12
N GLY A 192 6.08 2.45 19.04
CA GLY A 192 5.36 3.06 17.93
C GLY A 192 5.24 2.16 16.70
N CYS A 193 5.06 0.85 16.91
CA CYS A 193 4.70 -0.08 15.86
C CYS A 193 3.30 0.24 15.32
N GLN A 194 3.16 0.41 14.00
CA GLN A 194 1.91 0.83 13.37
C GLN A 194 1.11 -0.36 12.85
N ILE A 195 1.81 -1.38 12.37
CA ILE A 195 1.27 -2.57 11.74
C ILE A 195 2.18 -3.77 12.02
N ILE A 196 1.59 -4.95 12.19
CA ILE A 196 2.32 -6.21 12.37
C ILE A 196 1.95 -7.21 11.28
N LEU A 197 2.85 -8.13 10.98
CA LEU A 197 2.56 -9.27 10.10
C LEU A 197 2.15 -10.48 10.94
N GLY A 198 0.94 -10.99 10.75
CA GLY A 198 0.48 -12.28 11.28
C GLY A 198 0.72 -13.39 10.27
N ASN A 199 1.34 -14.50 10.68
CA ASN A 199 1.54 -15.62 9.78
C ASN A 199 0.28 -16.50 9.68
N THR A 200 -0.35 -16.52 8.52
CA THR A 200 -1.61 -17.24 8.25
C THR A 200 -1.48 -18.72 8.53
N TYR A 201 -0.38 -19.31 8.10
CA TYR A 201 -0.14 -20.74 8.23
C TYR A 201 -0.16 -21.21 9.68
N HIS A 202 0.61 -20.55 10.54
CA HIS A 202 0.68 -20.90 11.95
C HIS A 202 -0.64 -20.65 12.67
N LEU A 203 -1.32 -19.55 12.36
CA LEU A 203 -2.62 -19.20 12.95
C LEU A 203 -3.71 -20.20 12.54
N ALA A 204 -3.72 -20.65 11.29
CA ALA A 204 -4.65 -21.65 10.76
C ALA A 204 -4.50 -23.02 11.43
N LEU A 205 -3.28 -23.37 11.85
CA LEU A 205 -3.02 -24.64 12.54
C LEU A 205 -3.21 -24.53 14.06
N ARG A 206 -2.74 -23.44 14.67
CA ARG A 206 -2.79 -23.19 16.10
C ARG A 206 -2.87 -21.68 16.35
N PRO A 207 -4.02 -21.17 16.82
CA PRO A 207 -5.13 -21.88 17.47
C PRO A 207 -6.27 -22.39 16.56
N THR A 208 -6.10 -22.29 15.23
CA THR A 208 -7.10 -22.42 14.16
C THR A 208 -7.85 -21.14 13.81
N SER A 209 -8.16 -20.99 12.53
CA SER A 209 -8.81 -19.78 12.01
C SER A 209 -10.27 -19.66 12.43
N GLU A 210 -10.93 -20.80 12.65
CA GLU A 210 -12.31 -20.89 13.13
C GLU A 210 -12.41 -20.37 14.55
N LEU A 211 -11.50 -20.78 15.44
CA LEU A 211 -11.47 -20.27 16.81
C LEU A 211 -11.18 -18.76 16.83
N ILE A 212 -10.26 -18.29 15.96
CA ILE A 212 -9.97 -16.85 15.86
C ILE A 212 -11.22 -16.07 15.44
N ASP A 213 -11.96 -16.57 14.45
CA ASP A 213 -13.21 -15.94 13.98
C ASP A 213 -14.29 -15.93 15.07
N GLU A 214 -14.50 -17.06 15.74
CA GLU A 214 -15.44 -17.19 16.88
C GLU A 214 -15.13 -16.22 18.03
N LEU A 215 -13.84 -15.94 18.27
CA LEU A 215 -13.38 -15.01 19.30
C LEU A 215 -13.34 -13.54 18.83
N GLY A 216 -13.78 -13.25 17.61
CA GLY A 216 -13.95 -11.91 17.06
C GLY A 216 -12.75 -11.38 16.27
N GLY A 217 -12.00 -12.27 15.61
CA GLY A 217 -10.85 -11.95 14.77
C GLY A 217 -9.55 -11.80 15.55
N LEU A 218 -8.43 -11.79 14.81
CA LEU A 218 -7.09 -11.82 15.39
C LEU A 218 -6.78 -10.56 16.21
N HIS A 219 -7.22 -9.38 15.76
CA HIS A 219 -7.06 -8.13 16.50
C HIS A 219 -7.56 -8.26 17.94
N LYS A 220 -8.79 -8.76 18.13
CA LYS A 220 -9.38 -8.96 19.45
C LYS A 220 -8.70 -10.10 20.20
N PHE A 221 -8.41 -11.20 19.51
CA PHE A 221 -7.76 -12.37 20.11
C PHE A 221 -6.39 -12.04 20.73
N MET A 222 -5.58 -11.23 20.06
CA MET A 222 -4.24 -10.85 20.53
C MET A 222 -4.19 -9.49 21.25
N ASN A 223 -5.34 -8.83 21.40
CA ASN A 223 -5.45 -7.47 21.95
C ASN A 223 -4.52 -6.46 21.22
N TRP A 224 -4.61 -6.43 19.89
CA TRP A 224 -3.87 -5.51 19.02
C TRP A 224 -4.82 -4.49 18.37
N PRO A 225 -4.76 -3.20 18.78
CA PRO A 225 -5.70 -2.19 18.33
C PRO A 225 -5.29 -1.50 17.02
N ARG A 226 -4.15 -1.87 16.42
CA ARG A 226 -3.63 -1.23 15.19
C ARG A 226 -3.67 -2.19 14.01
N ALA A 227 -3.08 -1.78 12.89
CA ALA A 227 -3.22 -2.51 11.64
C ALA A 227 -2.52 -3.88 11.64
N LEU A 228 -3.01 -4.79 10.82
CA LEU A 228 -2.50 -6.15 10.66
C LEU A 228 -2.42 -6.53 9.18
N LEU A 229 -1.31 -7.17 8.81
CA LEU A 229 -1.14 -7.81 7.52
C LEU A 229 -1.01 -9.32 7.72
N THR A 230 -1.68 -10.14 6.91
CA THR A 230 -1.44 -11.59 6.86
C THR A 230 -0.78 -12.02 5.58
N ASP A 231 0.25 -12.86 5.67
CA ASP A 231 0.79 -13.54 4.49
C ASP A 231 -0.17 -14.62 3.96
N SER A 232 0.13 -15.22 2.80
CA SER A 232 -0.73 -16.26 2.23
C SER A 232 -0.58 -17.62 2.93
N GLY A 233 0.52 -17.82 3.65
CA GLY A 233 0.95 -19.10 4.25
C GLY A 233 1.77 -20.00 3.31
N GLY A 234 1.83 -19.71 2.00
CA GLY A 234 2.51 -20.56 1.02
C GLY A 234 4.04 -20.60 1.18
N PHE A 235 4.68 -19.46 1.44
CA PHE A 235 6.15 -19.37 1.54
C PHE A 235 6.73 -20.25 2.67
N GLN A 236 6.08 -20.26 3.83
CA GLN A 236 6.54 -21.03 4.99
C GLN A 236 6.40 -22.52 4.72
N MET A 237 5.38 -22.92 3.97
CA MET A 237 5.18 -24.31 3.58
C MET A 237 6.28 -24.82 2.64
N VAL A 238 6.74 -24.00 1.69
CA VAL A 238 7.81 -24.35 0.75
C VAL A 238 9.21 -24.27 1.38
N SER A 239 9.42 -23.35 2.33
CA SER A 239 10.73 -23.16 2.97
C SER A 239 11.00 -24.08 4.16
N LEU A 240 9.96 -24.59 4.84
CA LEU A 240 10.11 -25.45 6.02
C LEU A 240 9.97 -26.94 5.72
N LEU A 241 9.41 -27.33 4.58
CA LEU A 241 9.08 -28.72 4.29
C LEU A 241 9.75 -29.16 2.98
N HIS A 242 10.72 -30.07 3.08
CA HIS A 242 11.30 -30.78 1.93
C HIS A 242 10.27 -31.60 1.11
N LEU A 243 9.01 -31.63 1.55
CA LEU A 243 7.91 -32.45 1.05
C LEU A 243 6.77 -31.60 0.45
N ALA A 244 7.01 -30.32 0.15
CA ALA A 244 6.00 -29.48 -0.51
C ALA A 244 5.94 -29.80 -2.01
N ASP A 245 4.75 -30.13 -2.51
CA ASP A 245 4.46 -30.29 -3.93
C ASP A 245 3.52 -29.18 -4.39
N ILE A 246 3.84 -28.55 -5.52
CA ILE A 246 3.11 -27.39 -6.04
C ILE A 246 2.50 -27.78 -7.38
N THR A 247 1.17 -27.79 -7.42
CA THR A 247 0.39 -28.08 -8.63
C THR A 247 -0.46 -26.87 -8.98
N GLU A 248 -1.27 -26.95 -10.03
CA GLU A 248 -2.22 -25.88 -10.35
C GLU A 248 -3.31 -25.71 -9.27
N GLU A 249 -3.65 -26.80 -8.57
CA GLU A 249 -4.70 -26.80 -7.55
C GLU A 249 -4.30 -25.94 -6.33
N GLY A 250 -3.05 -26.08 -5.88
CA GLY A 250 -2.50 -25.40 -4.71
C GLY A 250 -1.17 -26.00 -4.28
N VAL A 251 -0.81 -25.76 -3.02
CA VAL A 251 0.40 -26.28 -2.40
C VAL A 251 0.04 -27.43 -1.46
N THR A 252 0.52 -28.63 -1.76
CA THR A 252 0.37 -29.80 -0.89
C THR A 252 1.59 -29.95 0.00
N PHE A 253 1.38 -30.23 1.28
CA PHE A 253 2.47 -30.31 2.27
C PHE A 253 2.04 -31.14 3.48
N GLN A 254 2.98 -31.44 4.37
CA GLN A 254 2.68 -32.11 5.64
C GLN A 254 2.59 -31.11 6.79
N SER A 255 1.53 -31.21 7.58
CA SER A 255 1.39 -30.48 8.84
C SER A 255 2.60 -30.76 9.76
N PRO A 256 3.32 -29.74 10.26
CA PRO A 256 4.41 -29.91 11.21
C PRO A 256 3.90 -30.20 12.62
N VAL A 257 2.57 -30.09 12.82
CA VAL A 257 1.90 -30.34 14.09
C VAL A 257 1.60 -31.83 14.26
N ASP A 258 1.04 -32.47 13.23
CA ASP A 258 0.55 -33.86 13.30
C ASP A 258 0.94 -34.72 12.09
N GLY A 259 1.71 -34.21 11.15
CA GLY A 259 2.23 -34.94 9.98
C GLY A 259 1.21 -35.19 8.88
N LYS A 260 -0.05 -34.75 9.03
CA LYS A 260 -1.10 -35.02 8.03
C LYS A 260 -0.86 -34.23 6.75
N PRO A 261 -1.16 -34.83 5.57
CA PRO A 261 -1.14 -34.10 4.32
C PRO A 261 -2.23 -33.02 4.34
N MET A 262 -1.87 -31.85 3.85
CA MET A 262 -2.73 -30.68 3.74
C MET A 262 -2.55 -30.07 2.36
N LEU A 263 -3.64 -29.53 1.82
CA LEU A 263 -3.65 -28.79 0.57
C LEU A 263 -4.08 -27.35 0.88
N LEU A 264 -3.23 -26.39 0.56
CA LEU A 264 -3.56 -24.97 0.61
C LEU A 264 -3.81 -24.47 -0.81
N THR A 265 -5.08 -24.23 -1.14
CA THR A 265 -5.47 -23.59 -2.39
C THR A 265 -5.56 -22.06 -2.22
N PRO A 266 -5.55 -21.28 -3.32
CA PRO A 266 -5.90 -19.86 -3.29
C PRO A 266 -7.20 -19.56 -2.53
N GLU A 267 -8.25 -20.35 -2.74
CA GLU A 267 -9.54 -20.17 -2.07
C GLU A 267 -9.44 -20.39 -0.56
N GLU A 268 -8.76 -21.46 -0.13
CA GLU A 268 -8.60 -21.78 1.29
C GLU A 268 -7.73 -20.72 1.99
N SER A 269 -6.64 -20.29 1.36
CA SER A 269 -5.78 -19.22 1.89
C SER A 269 -6.59 -17.93 2.14
N ILE A 270 -7.43 -17.53 1.19
CA ILE A 270 -8.28 -16.34 1.34
C ILE A 270 -9.38 -16.53 2.38
N GLN A 271 -9.99 -17.72 2.48
CA GLN A 271 -10.98 -18.00 3.51
C GLN A 271 -10.38 -17.92 4.92
N ILE A 272 -9.21 -18.50 5.14
CA ILE A 272 -8.47 -18.40 6.41
C ILE A 272 -8.18 -16.94 6.73
N GLN A 273 -7.68 -16.16 5.77
CA GLN A 273 -7.39 -14.74 5.97
C GLN A 273 -8.66 -13.90 6.21
N ASN A 274 -9.80 -14.28 5.61
CA ASN A 274 -11.10 -13.66 5.90
C ASN A 274 -11.57 -13.94 7.32
N ARG A 275 -11.33 -15.15 7.86
CA ARG A 275 -11.60 -15.49 9.28
C ARG A 275 -10.66 -14.77 10.25
N ILE A 276 -9.37 -14.69 9.91
CA ILE A 276 -8.38 -13.97 10.73
C ILE A 276 -8.74 -12.48 10.86
N GLY A 277 -9.28 -11.87 9.80
CA GLY A 277 -9.77 -10.49 9.83
C GLY A 277 -8.67 -9.42 9.83
N ALA A 278 -7.57 -9.66 9.12
CA ALA A 278 -6.49 -8.69 8.91
C ALA A 278 -6.90 -7.53 8.00
N ASP A 279 -6.32 -6.34 8.17
CA ASP A 279 -6.55 -5.19 7.28
C ASP A 279 -6.00 -5.39 5.87
N ILE A 280 -4.86 -6.08 5.75
CA ILE A 280 -4.20 -6.41 4.48
C ILE A 280 -4.02 -7.92 4.41
N ILE A 281 -4.41 -8.52 3.29
CA ILE A 281 -4.31 -9.95 3.03
C ILE A 281 -3.47 -10.18 1.77
N MET A 282 -2.59 -11.19 1.80
CA MET A 282 -1.72 -11.50 0.65
C MET A 282 -2.33 -12.62 -0.18
N ALA A 283 -2.28 -12.48 -1.51
CA ALA A 283 -2.64 -13.56 -2.42
C ALA A 283 -1.70 -14.76 -2.27
N LEU A 284 -2.22 -15.97 -2.47
CA LEU A 284 -1.36 -17.15 -2.62
C LEU A 284 -0.62 -17.09 -3.96
N ASP A 285 0.69 -17.33 -3.91
CA ASP A 285 1.59 -17.27 -5.05
C ASP A 285 2.48 -18.53 -5.12
N ASP A 286 3.01 -18.79 -6.32
CA ASP A 286 3.92 -19.90 -6.54
C ASP A 286 5.38 -19.42 -6.40
N VAL A 287 5.92 -19.57 -5.20
CA VAL A 287 7.26 -19.10 -4.87
C VAL A 287 8.34 -20.07 -5.34
N VAL A 288 9.26 -19.56 -6.14
CA VAL A 288 10.49 -20.26 -6.55
C VAL A 288 11.70 -19.59 -5.91
N LYS A 289 12.68 -20.39 -5.46
CA LYS A 289 13.95 -19.87 -4.95
C LYS A 289 14.67 -19.09 -6.05
N THR A 290 15.22 -17.93 -5.74
CA THR A 290 15.95 -17.06 -6.69
C THR A 290 17.15 -17.72 -7.36
N THR A 291 17.71 -18.76 -6.74
CA THR A 291 18.84 -19.53 -7.29
C THR A 291 18.44 -20.55 -8.36
N ILE A 292 17.15 -20.86 -8.50
CA ILE A 292 16.65 -21.76 -9.54
C ILE A 292 16.63 -20.99 -10.86
N THR A 293 17.07 -21.63 -11.94
CA THR A 293 17.02 -21.08 -13.30
C THR A 293 16.19 -22.00 -14.21
N GLY A 294 15.71 -21.46 -15.33
CA GLY A 294 14.99 -22.23 -16.35
C GLY A 294 13.45 -22.14 -16.26
N PRO A 295 12.72 -23.07 -16.92
CA PRO A 295 11.28 -22.91 -17.22
C PRO A 295 10.40 -22.89 -15.97
N ARG A 296 10.89 -23.37 -14.83
CA ARG A 296 10.15 -23.39 -13.56
C ARG A 296 9.78 -21.99 -13.07
N ILE A 297 10.61 -20.97 -13.34
CA ILE A 297 10.33 -19.58 -12.93
C ILE A 297 9.15 -19.03 -13.73
N GLU A 298 9.16 -19.25 -15.05
CA GLU A 298 8.09 -18.82 -15.96
C GLU A 298 6.76 -19.50 -15.58
N GLU A 299 6.80 -20.81 -15.35
CA GLU A 299 5.64 -21.59 -14.88
C GLU A 299 5.05 -21.01 -13.58
N ALA A 300 5.90 -20.70 -12.60
CA ALA A 300 5.48 -20.11 -11.33
C ALA A 300 4.84 -18.74 -11.50
N MET A 301 5.45 -17.90 -12.34
CA MET A 301 4.96 -16.56 -12.61
C MET A 301 3.56 -16.62 -13.23
N TYR A 302 3.36 -17.45 -14.26
CA TYR A 302 2.03 -17.61 -14.87
C TYR A 302 1.02 -18.29 -13.93
N ARG A 303 1.45 -19.25 -13.10
CA ARG A 303 0.59 -19.84 -12.06
C ARG A 303 0.15 -18.80 -11.05
N THR A 304 1.05 -17.91 -10.62
CA THR A 304 0.75 -16.79 -9.73
C THR A 304 -0.32 -15.86 -10.34
N LEU A 305 -0.23 -15.56 -11.64
CA LEU A 305 -1.24 -14.78 -12.36
C LEU A 305 -2.61 -15.47 -12.45
N ARG A 306 -2.67 -16.80 -12.53
CA ARG A 306 -3.94 -17.54 -12.46
C ARG A 306 -4.48 -17.63 -11.04
N TRP A 307 -3.60 -17.79 -10.05
CA TRP A 307 -3.96 -17.88 -8.64
C TRP A 307 -4.49 -16.57 -8.06
N ILE A 308 -4.01 -15.42 -8.52
CA ILE A 308 -4.58 -14.13 -8.08
C ILE A 308 -6.05 -13.98 -8.49
N ASP A 309 -6.46 -14.46 -9.67
CA ASP A 309 -7.89 -14.43 -10.08
C ASP A 309 -8.77 -15.26 -9.15
N ARG A 310 -8.27 -16.44 -8.76
CA ARG A 310 -8.90 -17.31 -7.76
C ARG A 310 -8.97 -16.63 -6.40
N CYS A 311 -7.92 -15.94 -5.98
CA CYS A 311 -7.91 -15.17 -4.74
C CYS A 311 -8.95 -14.04 -4.75
N ILE A 312 -9.03 -13.28 -5.86
CA ILE A 312 -10.01 -12.21 -6.04
C ILE A 312 -11.43 -12.77 -5.93
N ALA A 313 -11.72 -13.87 -6.64
CA ALA A 313 -13.04 -14.51 -6.60
C ALA A 313 -13.40 -15.06 -5.21
N ALA A 314 -12.42 -15.54 -4.45
CA ALA A 314 -12.63 -16.07 -3.11
C ALA A 314 -12.78 -14.99 -2.03
N HIS A 315 -12.36 -13.75 -2.29
CA HIS A 315 -12.32 -12.71 -1.27
C HIS A 315 -13.70 -12.10 -1.00
N LYS A 316 -14.25 -12.37 0.19
CA LYS A 316 -15.63 -12.00 0.56
C LYS A 316 -15.75 -10.69 1.36
N ARG A 317 -14.64 -10.07 1.77
CA ARG A 317 -14.62 -8.90 2.68
C ARG A 317 -13.88 -7.67 2.11
N PRO A 318 -14.09 -7.25 0.84
CA PRO A 318 -13.31 -6.14 0.24
C PRO A 318 -13.56 -4.75 0.85
N LYS A 319 -14.63 -4.60 1.65
CA LYS A 319 -14.91 -3.38 2.43
C LYS A 319 -14.16 -3.32 3.76
N GLU A 320 -13.51 -4.41 4.16
CA GLU A 320 -12.85 -4.56 5.46
C GLU A 320 -11.40 -5.06 5.35
N GLN A 321 -11.02 -5.68 4.23
CA GLN A 321 -9.67 -6.17 4.01
C GLN A 321 -9.20 -5.84 2.60
N ASN A 322 -7.89 -5.77 2.42
CA ASN A 322 -7.26 -5.31 1.20
C ASN A 322 -6.34 -6.39 0.63
N LEU A 323 -6.74 -7.00 -0.49
CA LEU A 323 -5.97 -8.04 -1.16
C LEU A 323 -4.79 -7.47 -1.95
N PHE A 324 -3.56 -7.87 -1.59
CA PHE A 324 -2.36 -7.50 -2.34
C PHE A 324 -1.92 -8.63 -3.25
N GLY A 325 -1.59 -8.27 -4.49
CA GLY A 325 -0.96 -9.19 -5.45
C GLY A 325 0.54 -9.24 -5.26
N ILE A 326 1.18 -10.36 -5.61
CA ILE A 326 2.63 -10.56 -5.42
C ILE A 326 3.30 -10.72 -6.78
N VAL A 327 4.14 -9.75 -7.14
CA VAL A 327 4.96 -9.81 -8.34
C VAL A 327 5.99 -10.93 -8.18
N GLN A 328 5.98 -11.90 -9.10
CA GLN A 328 6.93 -13.00 -9.25
C GLN A 328 7.74 -12.86 -10.55
N GLY A 329 8.60 -13.82 -10.85
CA GLY A 329 9.48 -13.80 -12.04
C GLY A 329 10.97 -13.97 -11.75
N GLY A 330 11.35 -14.25 -10.49
CA GLY A 330 12.74 -14.48 -10.11
C GLY A 330 13.63 -13.26 -10.39
N LEU A 331 14.75 -13.46 -11.05
CA LEU A 331 15.67 -12.38 -11.47
C LEU A 331 15.54 -12.03 -12.96
N ASP A 332 14.55 -12.60 -13.66
CA ASP A 332 14.34 -12.36 -15.08
C ASP A 332 13.52 -11.07 -15.27
N PRO A 333 14.09 -10.03 -15.90
CA PRO A 333 13.39 -8.75 -16.07
C PRO A 333 12.14 -8.88 -16.95
N VAL A 334 12.14 -9.75 -17.97
CA VAL A 334 10.99 -9.90 -18.86
C VAL A 334 9.83 -10.55 -18.11
N LEU A 335 10.10 -11.60 -17.32
CA LEU A 335 9.06 -12.25 -16.52
C LEU A 335 8.51 -11.31 -15.44
N ARG A 336 9.36 -10.44 -14.86
CA ARG A 336 8.93 -9.41 -13.92
C ARG A 336 7.97 -8.41 -14.58
N ASP A 337 8.27 -7.93 -15.79
CA ASP A 337 7.39 -7.02 -16.53
C ASP A 337 6.03 -7.65 -16.85
N ILE A 338 6.03 -8.89 -17.33
CA ILE A 338 4.80 -9.65 -17.61
C ILE A 338 3.96 -9.79 -16.34
N CYS A 339 4.59 -10.14 -15.22
CA CYS A 339 3.88 -10.31 -13.95
C CYS A 339 3.32 -8.99 -13.41
N VAL A 340 4.10 -7.90 -13.46
CA VAL A 340 3.63 -6.57 -13.07
C VAL A 340 2.42 -6.16 -13.91
N GLN A 341 2.52 -6.23 -15.23
CA GLN A 341 1.44 -5.87 -16.14
C GLN A 341 0.17 -6.68 -15.85
N GLY A 342 0.31 -8.01 -15.73
CA GLY A 342 -0.83 -8.88 -15.42
C GLY A 342 -1.49 -8.54 -14.07
N LEU A 343 -0.72 -8.25 -13.03
CA LEU A 343 -1.29 -7.86 -11.74
C LEU A 343 -1.96 -6.48 -11.77
N VAL A 344 -1.39 -5.53 -12.52
CA VAL A 344 -1.92 -4.17 -12.64
C VAL A 344 -3.27 -4.12 -13.32
N GLU A 345 -3.50 -4.96 -14.33
CA GLU A 345 -4.78 -5.09 -15.04
C GLU A 345 -5.95 -5.45 -14.09
N ARG A 346 -5.66 -6.06 -12.94
CA ARG A 346 -6.65 -6.46 -11.93
C ARG A 346 -6.98 -5.36 -10.91
N ASN A 347 -6.34 -4.19 -10.99
CA ASN A 347 -6.57 -3.00 -10.15
C ASN A 347 -6.68 -3.31 -8.63
N LEU A 348 -5.69 -4.00 -8.09
CA LEU A 348 -5.66 -4.41 -6.68
C LEU A 348 -5.46 -3.20 -5.74
N PRO A 349 -5.88 -3.29 -4.47
CA PRO A 349 -5.60 -2.30 -3.44
C PRO A 349 -4.10 -1.99 -3.23
N GLY A 350 -3.21 -2.95 -3.49
CA GLY A 350 -1.77 -2.78 -3.36
C GLY A 350 -0.99 -3.94 -3.97
N TYR A 351 0.32 -3.77 -4.06
CA TYR A 351 1.20 -4.70 -4.76
C TYR A 351 2.47 -4.98 -3.96
N ALA A 352 2.83 -6.25 -3.88
CA ALA A 352 4.06 -6.71 -3.27
C ALA A 352 5.07 -7.19 -4.33
N ILE A 353 6.35 -7.14 -3.98
CA ILE A 353 7.47 -7.67 -4.75
C ILE A 353 7.99 -8.88 -3.98
N GLY A 354 7.68 -10.07 -4.50
CA GLY A 354 8.04 -11.36 -3.90
C GLY A 354 9.23 -12.02 -4.58
N GLY A 355 9.69 -13.13 -4.00
CA GLY A 355 10.79 -13.92 -4.54
C GLY A 355 12.12 -13.15 -4.56
N LEU A 356 12.38 -12.37 -3.50
CA LEU A 356 13.66 -11.69 -3.23
C LEU A 356 14.13 -12.03 -1.79
N ALA A 357 15.33 -11.59 -1.42
CA ALA A 357 16.00 -11.89 -0.17
C ALA A 357 16.23 -13.40 0.08
N GLY A 358 16.37 -14.17 -1.01
CA GLY A 358 16.47 -15.63 -1.03
C GLY A 358 17.89 -16.18 -1.22
N GLY A 359 18.88 -15.30 -1.39
CA GLY A 359 20.30 -15.66 -1.59
C GLY A 359 20.89 -15.12 -2.90
N GLU A 360 20.14 -14.31 -3.64
CA GLU A 360 20.64 -13.56 -4.80
C GLU A 360 21.71 -12.54 -4.40
N ASP A 361 22.53 -12.14 -5.38
CA ASP A 361 23.47 -11.05 -5.18
C ASP A 361 22.74 -9.71 -5.06
N LYS A 362 23.41 -8.75 -4.42
CA LYS A 362 22.81 -7.45 -4.12
C LYS A 362 22.53 -6.60 -5.36
N ASP A 363 23.29 -6.78 -6.44
CA ASP A 363 23.11 -6.01 -7.66
C ASP A 363 21.84 -6.45 -8.41
N SER A 364 21.62 -7.76 -8.52
CA SER A 364 20.37 -8.32 -9.03
C SER A 364 19.17 -7.92 -8.17
N PHE A 365 19.31 -7.98 -6.83
CA PHE A 365 18.25 -7.62 -5.89
C PHE A 365 17.72 -6.19 -6.11
N TRP A 366 18.60 -5.18 -6.10
CA TRP A 366 18.15 -3.79 -6.18
C TRP A 366 17.59 -3.47 -7.57
N ARG A 367 18.13 -4.08 -8.64
CA ARG A 367 17.62 -3.90 -10.02
C ARG A 367 16.19 -4.39 -10.17
N VAL A 368 15.86 -5.56 -9.61
CA VAL A 368 14.47 -6.07 -9.62
C VAL A 368 13.55 -5.13 -8.86
N VAL A 369 13.96 -4.65 -7.67
CA VAL A 369 13.17 -3.67 -6.91
C VAL A 369 12.97 -2.39 -7.73
N ALA A 370 14.02 -1.85 -8.35
CA ALA A 370 13.98 -0.64 -9.16
C ALA A 370 13.10 -0.82 -10.41
N GLN A 371 13.10 -1.99 -11.05
CA GLN A 371 12.25 -2.29 -12.18
C GLN A 371 10.79 -2.35 -11.77
N CYS A 372 10.45 -3.21 -10.79
CA CYS A 372 9.06 -3.40 -10.37
C CYS A 372 8.44 -2.11 -9.83
N THR A 373 9.15 -1.36 -8.98
CA THR A 373 8.62 -0.12 -8.41
C THR A 373 8.47 1.02 -9.43
N ALA A 374 9.13 0.94 -10.60
CA ALA A 374 8.94 1.91 -11.69
C ALA A 374 7.64 1.64 -12.47
N LEU A 375 7.25 0.37 -12.59
CA LEU A 375 6.08 -0.06 -13.36
C LEU A 375 4.81 -0.16 -12.50
N LEU A 376 4.95 -0.36 -11.19
CA LEU A 376 3.80 -0.46 -10.28
C LEU A 376 3.07 0.88 -10.12
N PRO A 377 1.72 0.87 -10.05
CA PRO A 377 0.90 2.07 -9.97
C PRO A 377 1.33 2.99 -8.83
N GLU A 378 1.44 4.27 -9.14
CA GLU A 378 1.93 5.27 -8.20
C GLU A 378 0.95 5.53 -7.05
N SER A 379 -0.35 5.46 -7.33
CA SER A 379 -1.44 5.64 -6.38
C SER A 379 -1.66 4.45 -5.44
N LYS A 380 -0.78 3.45 -5.49
CA LYS A 380 -0.91 2.20 -4.72
C LYS A 380 0.36 1.93 -3.89
N PRO A 381 0.21 1.31 -2.71
CA PRO A 381 1.35 0.93 -1.88
C PRO A 381 2.17 -0.19 -2.53
N ARG A 382 3.49 -0.14 -2.30
CA ARG A 382 4.49 -1.07 -2.84
C ARG A 382 5.23 -1.75 -1.70
N TYR A 383 5.03 -3.05 -1.55
CA TYR A 383 5.54 -3.84 -0.43
C TYR A 383 6.69 -4.76 -0.87
N VAL A 384 7.91 -4.53 -0.39
CA VAL A 384 9.04 -5.43 -0.67
C VAL A 384 9.17 -6.45 0.46
N MET A 385 8.85 -7.71 0.16
CA MET A 385 8.73 -8.77 1.14
C MET A 385 10.10 -9.28 1.61
N GLY A 386 10.24 -9.55 2.90
CA GLY A 386 11.42 -10.18 3.50
C GLY A 386 12.63 -9.27 3.73
N VAL A 387 12.52 -7.97 3.43
CA VAL A 387 13.62 -7.00 3.59
C VAL A 387 13.64 -6.43 5.00
N GLY A 388 14.75 -6.65 5.72
CA GLY A 388 14.90 -6.20 7.11
C GLY A 388 16.24 -5.61 7.49
N TYR A 389 17.22 -5.63 6.61
CA TYR A 389 18.49 -4.97 6.89
C TYR A 389 18.32 -3.46 6.72
N PRO A 390 18.75 -2.61 7.68
CA PRO A 390 18.53 -1.17 7.63
C PRO A 390 18.96 -0.51 6.32
N LEU A 391 20.14 -0.89 5.79
CA LEU A 391 20.64 -0.37 4.51
C LEU A 391 19.72 -0.71 3.34
N ASP A 392 19.23 -1.95 3.29
CA ASP A 392 18.33 -2.39 2.23
C ASP A 392 17.02 -1.61 2.26
N ILE A 393 16.47 -1.33 3.45
CA ILE A 393 15.25 -0.53 3.60
C ILE A 393 15.46 0.89 3.09
N VAL A 394 16.60 1.52 3.40
CA VAL A 394 16.94 2.87 2.90
C VAL A 394 17.05 2.86 1.38
N VAL A 395 17.74 1.87 0.81
CA VAL A 395 17.91 1.73 -0.65
C VAL A 395 16.57 1.48 -1.34
N CYS A 396 15.78 0.50 -0.88
CA CYS A 396 14.48 0.21 -1.46
C CYS A 396 13.51 1.40 -1.33
N SER A 397 13.60 2.18 -0.25
CA SER A 397 12.78 3.40 -0.10
C SER A 397 13.17 4.45 -1.13
N ALA A 398 14.47 4.63 -1.40
CA ALA A 398 14.96 5.51 -2.45
C ALA A 398 14.50 5.07 -3.85
N LEU A 399 14.36 3.75 -4.06
CA LEU A 399 13.82 3.17 -5.29
C LEU A 399 12.28 3.21 -5.37
N GLY A 400 11.59 3.58 -4.28
CA GLY A 400 10.16 3.88 -4.25
C GLY A 400 9.26 2.83 -3.63
N ALA A 401 9.81 1.92 -2.82
CA ALA A 401 9.03 1.02 -1.97
C ALA A 401 8.52 1.70 -0.67
N ASP A 402 7.39 1.23 -0.15
CA ASP A 402 6.68 1.83 1.00
C ASP A 402 6.62 0.94 2.23
N MET A 403 6.64 -0.39 2.05
CA MET A 403 6.39 -1.34 3.13
C MET A 403 7.44 -2.43 3.10
N TYR A 404 7.84 -2.87 4.29
CA TYR A 404 8.86 -3.90 4.50
C TYR A 404 8.46 -4.80 5.67
N ASP A 405 8.86 -6.05 5.63
CA ASP A 405 8.74 -6.97 6.76
C ASP A 405 10.00 -7.80 6.89
N CYS A 406 10.37 -8.16 8.13
CA CYS A 406 11.40 -9.16 8.33
C CYS A 406 11.43 -9.67 9.77
N VAL A 407 11.90 -10.90 9.92
CA VAL A 407 12.30 -11.44 11.23
C VAL A 407 13.67 -10.93 11.68
N TYR A 408 14.42 -10.20 10.84
CA TYR A 408 15.81 -9.80 11.12
C TYR A 408 16.02 -9.16 12.51
N PRO A 409 15.23 -8.15 12.94
CA PRO A 409 15.45 -7.50 14.24
C PRO A 409 15.32 -8.46 15.43
N THR A 410 14.28 -9.29 15.44
CA THR A 410 13.98 -10.23 16.54
C THR A 410 14.81 -11.52 16.45
N ARG A 411 15.22 -11.93 15.25
CA ARG A 411 16.15 -13.05 15.04
C ARG A 411 17.56 -12.68 15.51
N THR A 412 18.06 -11.53 15.11
CA THR A 412 19.39 -11.03 15.47
C THR A 412 19.49 -10.74 16.98
N ALA A 413 18.40 -10.23 17.60
CA ALA A 413 18.29 -10.09 19.05
C ALA A 413 18.52 -11.42 19.80
N ARG A 414 17.94 -12.53 19.33
CA ARG A 414 18.11 -13.86 19.94
C ARG A 414 19.55 -14.38 19.83
N PHE A 415 20.33 -13.90 18.86
CA PHE A 415 21.75 -14.19 18.78
C PHE A 415 22.62 -13.31 19.69
N GLY A 416 22.02 -12.37 20.43
CA GLY A 416 22.73 -11.45 21.31
C GLY A 416 23.32 -10.24 20.58
N THR A 417 22.68 -9.81 19.50
CA THR A 417 23.15 -8.71 18.66
C THR A 417 22.12 -7.58 18.63
N ALA A 418 22.57 -6.36 18.90
CA ALA A 418 21.76 -5.15 18.87
C ALA A 418 22.02 -4.33 17.60
N LEU A 419 21.00 -3.68 17.06
CA LEU A 419 21.12 -2.74 15.95
C LEU A 419 21.57 -1.38 16.48
N VAL A 420 22.54 -0.77 15.79
CA VAL A 420 23.08 0.57 16.10
C VAL A 420 23.33 1.32 14.79
N PRO A 421 23.46 2.66 14.79
CA PRO A 421 23.69 3.44 13.57
C PRO A 421 24.90 2.95 12.76
N GLU A 422 25.95 2.49 13.43
CA GLU A 422 27.19 1.95 12.83
C GLU A 422 27.06 0.48 12.39
N GLY A 423 25.84 -0.06 12.35
CA GLY A 423 25.54 -1.43 11.96
C GLY A 423 25.07 -2.29 13.13
N VAL A 424 25.98 -3.10 13.70
CA VAL A 424 25.60 -4.10 14.72
C VAL A 424 26.56 -4.15 15.90
N LEU A 425 25.99 -4.24 17.10
CA LEU A 425 26.73 -4.44 18.35
C LEU A 425 26.53 -5.86 18.85
N ARG A 426 27.62 -6.64 18.92
CA ARG A 426 27.59 -8.04 19.39
C ARG A 426 27.76 -8.09 20.91
N LEU A 427 26.67 -8.19 21.65
CA LEU A 427 26.68 -8.14 23.11
C LEU A 427 27.28 -9.36 23.78
N LYS A 428 27.51 -10.46 23.06
CA LYS A 428 28.25 -11.63 23.56
C LYS A 428 29.77 -11.42 23.58
N HIS A 429 30.28 -10.35 22.98
CA HIS A 429 31.72 -10.10 22.93
C HIS A 429 32.27 -9.71 24.32
N LYS A 430 33.49 -10.14 24.65
CA LYS A 430 34.09 -9.94 25.98
C LYS A 430 34.27 -8.47 26.36
N SER A 431 34.49 -7.59 25.38
CA SER A 431 34.60 -6.15 25.60
C SER A 431 33.33 -5.49 26.14
N MET A 432 32.20 -6.21 26.14
CA MET A 432 30.95 -5.72 26.69
C MET A 432 30.80 -6.06 28.18
N ALA A 433 31.67 -6.87 28.77
CA ALA A 433 31.49 -7.43 30.11
C ALA A 433 31.47 -6.38 31.23
N ASP A 434 32.20 -5.28 31.06
CA ASP A 434 32.31 -4.16 32.00
C ASP A 434 31.90 -2.81 31.37
N ASP A 435 31.37 -2.81 30.14
CA ASP A 435 30.91 -1.61 29.45
C ASP A 435 29.59 -1.10 30.07
N THR A 436 29.68 -0.03 30.86
CA THR A 436 28.54 0.57 31.56
C THR A 436 27.71 1.50 30.68
N ARG A 437 28.10 1.73 29.43
CA ARG A 437 27.33 2.54 28.48
C ARG A 437 26.03 1.81 28.06
N PRO A 438 25.00 2.53 27.60
CA PRO A 438 23.85 1.92 26.94
C PRO A 438 24.24 1.33 25.58
N ILE A 439 23.34 0.57 24.93
CA ILE A 439 23.57 0.08 23.56
C ILE A 439 23.90 1.25 22.63
N ASP A 440 23.10 2.31 22.69
CA ASP A 440 23.24 3.55 21.93
C ASP A 440 22.79 4.71 22.82
N SER A 441 23.63 5.74 22.97
CA SER A 441 23.37 6.91 23.82
C SER A 441 22.34 7.88 23.24
N THR A 442 22.08 7.81 21.94
CA THR A 442 21.07 8.65 21.25
C THR A 442 19.69 7.98 21.22
N CYS A 443 19.63 6.66 21.45
CA CYS A 443 18.40 5.89 21.43
C CYS A 443 17.53 6.16 22.67
N LYS A 444 16.27 6.54 22.44
CA LYS A 444 15.31 6.89 23.50
C LYS A 444 14.49 5.70 24.01
N CYS A 445 14.77 4.47 23.56
CA CYS A 445 14.03 3.28 23.94
C CYS A 445 14.21 2.95 25.43
N MET A 446 13.28 2.18 25.99
CA MET A 446 13.32 1.77 27.40
C MET A 446 14.64 1.07 27.76
N VAL A 447 15.19 0.29 26.84
CA VAL A 447 16.39 -0.51 27.09
C VAL A 447 17.63 0.36 27.23
N CYS A 448 17.88 1.28 26.29
CA CYS A 448 19.01 2.21 26.36
C CYS A 448 18.91 3.17 27.55
N LYS A 449 17.71 3.47 28.04
CA LYS A 449 17.52 4.33 29.21
C LYS A 449 17.81 3.63 30.54
N LYS A 450 17.67 2.31 30.62
CA LYS A 450 17.63 1.57 31.88
C LYS A 450 18.71 0.51 32.06
N TYR A 451 19.33 0.05 30.98
CA TYR A 451 20.28 -1.07 31.02
C TYR A 451 21.60 -0.73 30.35
N THR A 452 22.67 -1.25 30.92
CA THR A 452 24.03 -1.14 30.39
C THR A 452 24.37 -2.31 29.48
N ARG A 453 25.37 -2.14 28.61
CA ARG A 453 25.92 -3.24 27.79
C ARG A 453 26.44 -4.39 28.65
N ALA A 454 27.07 -4.10 29.78
CA ALA A 454 27.52 -5.11 30.77
C ALA A 454 26.39 -5.97 31.32
N TYR A 455 25.27 -5.36 31.71
CA TYR A 455 24.11 -6.11 32.17
C TYR A 455 23.54 -6.99 31.05
N LEU A 456 23.38 -6.42 29.85
CA LEU A 456 22.87 -7.15 28.70
C LEU A 456 23.80 -8.30 28.29
N HIS A 457 25.13 -8.10 28.32
CA HIS A 457 26.15 -9.13 28.08
C HIS A 457 25.95 -10.35 28.99
N CYS A 458 25.68 -10.10 30.28
CA CYS A 458 25.40 -11.16 31.24
C CYS A 458 24.13 -11.97 30.87
N LEU A 459 23.08 -11.29 30.41
CA LEU A 459 21.79 -11.93 30.09
C LEU A 459 21.78 -12.68 28.76
N VAL A 460 22.36 -12.14 27.68
CA VAL A 460 22.20 -12.67 26.30
C VAL A 460 22.69 -14.10 26.09
N THR A 461 23.43 -14.67 27.04
CA THR A 461 23.91 -16.06 27.01
C THR A 461 23.22 -16.98 28.01
N LYS A 462 22.46 -16.43 28.95
CA LYS A 462 21.99 -17.16 30.14
C LYS A 462 20.49 -17.10 30.35
N ASP A 463 19.83 -16.07 29.81
CA ASP A 463 18.45 -15.77 30.13
C ASP A 463 17.65 -15.27 28.91
N ALA A 464 16.40 -15.72 28.79
CA ALA A 464 15.48 -15.29 27.75
C ALA A 464 15.23 -13.78 27.77
N MET A 465 15.29 -13.14 28.94
CA MET A 465 15.18 -11.69 29.13
C MET A 465 16.17 -10.91 28.27
N GLY A 466 17.39 -11.42 28.06
CA GLY A 466 18.37 -10.78 27.18
C GLY A 466 17.82 -10.64 25.76
N SER A 467 17.24 -11.71 25.22
CA SER A 467 16.65 -11.68 23.87
C SER A 467 15.41 -10.80 23.77
N GLN A 468 14.62 -10.67 24.84
CA GLN A 468 13.44 -9.80 24.88
C GLN A 468 13.84 -8.32 24.88
N LEU A 469 14.79 -7.92 25.73
CA LEU A 469 15.31 -6.56 25.78
C LEU A 469 15.94 -6.17 24.43
N LEU A 470 16.74 -7.06 23.83
CA LEU A 470 17.29 -6.78 22.50
C LEU A 470 16.23 -6.72 21.41
N SER A 471 15.17 -7.52 21.49
CA SER A 471 14.06 -7.45 20.54
C SER A 471 13.33 -6.11 20.65
N TYR A 472 13.08 -5.63 21.88
CA TYR A 472 12.51 -4.29 22.13
C TYR A 472 13.38 -3.20 21.49
N HIS A 473 14.69 -3.20 21.77
CA HIS A 473 15.62 -2.22 21.24
C HIS A 473 15.70 -2.27 19.71
N ASN A 474 15.88 -3.45 19.14
CA ASN A 474 16.03 -3.61 17.69
C ASN A 474 14.76 -3.18 16.95
N LEU A 475 13.58 -3.50 17.47
CA LEU A 475 12.33 -3.05 16.85
C LEU A 475 12.12 -1.54 17.01
N TYR A 476 12.48 -0.97 18.17
CA TYR A 476 12.46 0.49 18.32
C TYR A 476 13.37 1.17 17.29
N TYR A 477 14.57 0.63 17.04
CA TYR A 477 15.47 1.12 16.00
C TYR A 477 14.81 1.10 14.61
N MET A 478 14.15 0.00 14.24
CA MET A 478 13.43 -0.08 12.95
C MET A 478 12.27 0.91 12.86
N MET A 479 11.50 1.09 13.94
CA MET A 479 10.41 2.06 13.97
C MET A 479 10.94 3.49 13.83
N GLN A 480 12.07 3.79 14.48
CA GLN A 480 12.73 5.09 14.35
C GLN A 480 13.27 5.32 12.93
N LEU A 481 13.86 4.30 12.31
CA LEU A 481 14.32 4.36 10.92
C LEU A 481 13.16 4.70 9.97
N SER A 482 12.02 4.00 10.08
CA SER A 482 10.82 4.29 9.30
C SER A 482 10.32 5.73 9.51
N ARG A 483 10.28 6.23 10.75
CA ARG A 483 9.90 7.63 11.02
C ARG A 483 10.86 8.64 10.39
N ASN A 484 12.16 8.39 10.47
CA ASN A 484 13.16 9.29 9.91
C ASN A 484 13.10 9.30 8.38
N LEU A 485 12.89 8.14 7.75
CA LEU A 485 12.63 8.01 6.32
C LEU A 485 11.41 8.84 5.92
N HIS A 486 10.26 8.61 6.59
CA HIS A 486 9.04 9.36 6.33
C HIS A 486 9.26 10.87 6.46
N SER A 487 9.78 11.31 7.61
CA SER A 487 9.95 12.75 7.92
C SER A 487 10.91 13.43 6.96
N SER A 488 12.04 12.79 6.63
CA SER A 488 13.02 13.38 5.70
C SER A 488 12.48 13.56 4.28
N ILE A 489 11.57 12.70 3.83
CA ILE A 489 10.90 12.86 2.53
C ILE A 489 9.88 14.01 2.58
N ILE A 490 9.09 14.10 3.66
CA ILE A 490 8.13 15.21 3.85
C ILE A 490 8.86 16.57 3.94
N GLU A 491 9.98 16.61 4.65
CA GLU A 491 10.76 17.82 4.90
C GLU A 491 11.69 18.19 3.73
N GLY A 492 11.73 17.39 2.65
CA GLY A 492 12.61 17.63 1.51
C GLY A 492 14.11 17.45 1.81
N THR A 493 14.45 16.72 2.87
CA THR A 493 15.84 16.48 3.33
C THR A 493 16.31 15.04 3.08
N PHE A 494 15.56 14.24 2.32
CA PHE A 494 15.83 12.81 2.09
C PHE A 494 17.25 12.50 1.59
N PRO A 495 17.83 13.19 0.58
CA PRO A 495 19.21 12.94 0.16
C PRO A 495 20.23 13.14 1.29
N LYS A 496 20.04 14.18 2.11
CA LYS A 496 20.89 14.42 3.27
C LYS A 496 20.75 13.29 4.30
N PHE A 497 19.52 12.86 4.58
CA PHE A 497 19.27 11.73 5.46
C PHE A 497 20.00 10.46 4.98
N VAL A 498 19.95 10.14 3.69
CA VAL A 498 20.67 8.99 3.10
C VAL A 498 22.17 9.14 3.29
N CYS A 499 22.74 10.32 2.98
CA CYS A 499 24.16 10.57 3.16
C CYS A 499 24.60 10.45 4.63
N ASP A 500 23.83 11.02 5.57
CA ASP A 500 24.11 10.93 7.00
C ASP A 500 24.01 9.48 7.50
N PHE A 501 23.02 8.72 7.01
CA PHE A 501 22.89 7.28 7.30
C PHE A 501 24.11 6.49 6.81
N LEU A 502 24.54 6.70 5.56
CA LEU A 502 25.69 6.01 4.98
C LEU A 502 26.99 6.37 5.70
N LYS A 503 27.20 7.63 6.07
CA LYS A 503 28.39 8.06 6.83
C LYS A 503 28.46 7.42 8.22
N ASN A 504 27.33 7.23 8.89
CA ASN A 504 27.29 6.55 10.18
C ASN A 504 27.56 5.05 10.02
N MET A 505 27.00 4.43 8.97
CA MET A 505 27.11 3.00 8.74
C MET A 505 28.47 2.57 8.16
N PHE A 506 29.09 3.44 7.35
CA PHE A 506 30.37 3.27 6.66
C PHE A 506 31.27 4.47 6.96
N PRO A 507 31.77 4.62 8.21
CA PRO A 507 32.56 5.79 8.61
C PRO A 507 33.88 5.93 7.85
N GLU A 508 34.41 4.82 7.35
CA GLU A 508 35.60 4.78 6.50
C GLU A 508 35.27 5.04 5.02
N GLY A 509 34.02 5.34 4.68
CA GLY A 509 33.57 5.58 3.31
C GLY A 509 33.65 4.35 2.39
N ASP A 510 33.66 3.15 2.97
CA ASP A 510 33.64 1.84 2.30
C ASP A 510 32.22 1.41 1.92
N VAL A 511 31.46 2.35 1.34
CA VAL A 511 30.10 2.10 0.87
C VAL A 511 30.11 1.04 -0.24
N PRO A 512 29.28 -0.02 -0.15
CA PRO A 512 29.26 -1.09 -1.15
C PRO A 512 28.86 -0.58 -2.54
N GLU A 513 29.51 -1.11 -3.59
CA GLU A 513 29.28 -0.69 -4.99
C GLU A 513 27.82 -0.77 -5.43
N TRP A 514 27.10 -1.83 -5.03
CA TRP A 514 25.68 -1.97 -5.34
C TRP A 514 24.81 -0.84 -4.76
N VAL A 515 25.22 -0.25 -3.63
CA VAL A 515 24.54 0.91 -3.04
C VAL A 515 24.80 2.14 -3.89
N CYS A 516 26.03 2.35 -4.34
CA CYS A 516 26.38 3.44 -5.26
C CYS A 516 25.54 3.38 -6.53
N ASN A 517 25.48 2.20 -7.17
CA ASN A 517 24.69 1.99 -8.38
C ASN A 517 23.19 2.24 -8.14
N ALA A 518 22.64 1.74 -7.02
CA ALA A 518 21.24 1.96 -6.68
C ALA A 518 20.92 3.43 -6.37
N MET A 519 21.83 4.16 -5.71
CA MET A 519 21.66 5.58 -5.41
C MET A 519 21.75 6.45 -6.66
N GLU A 520 22.60 6.10 -7.62
CA GLU A 520 22.64 6.74 -8.93
C GLU A 520 21.27 6.61 -9.63
N VAL A 521 20.69 5.41 -9.65
CA VAL A 521 19.33 5.20 -10.21
C VAL A 521 18.25 5.94 -9.42
N ALA A 522 18.42 6.12 -8.11
CA ALA A 522 17.51 6.90 -7.27
C ALA A 522 17.72 8.43 -7.43
N GLY A 523 18.77 8.87 -8.13
CA GLY A 523 19.13 10.28 -8.30
C GLY A 523 19.63 10.93 -7.00
N ILE A 524 20.35 10.18 -6.16
CA ILE A 524 20.93 10.65 -4.90
C ILE A 524 22.45 10.67 -5.04
N ASP A 525 23.04 11.86 -5.03
CA ASP A 525 24.50 12.01 -5.01
C ASP A 525 25.07 11.65 -3.63
N ILE A 526 25.71 10.50 -3.56
CA ILE A 526 26.41 10.01 -2.36
C ILE A 526 27.93 10.12 -2.48
N SER A 527 28.47 10.85 -3.46
CA SER A 527 29.91 10.98 -3.69
C SER A 527 30.68 11.43 -2.44
N SER A 528 30.06 12.28 -1.61
CA SER A 528 30.64 12.73 -0.32
C SER A 528 30.70 11.66 0.78
N CYS A 529 30.08 10.50 0.57
CA CYS A 529 30.06 9.37 1.50
C CYS A 529 31.05 8.28 1.11
N CYS A 530 31.52 8.26 -0.14
CA CYS A 530 32.43 7.25 -0.65
C CYS A 530 33.86 7.79 -0.65
N ILE A 531 34.84 6.95 -0.30
CA ILE A 531 36.24 7.29 -0.62
C ILE A 531 36.36 7.36 -2.14
N GLN A 532 36.89 8.46 -2.68
CA GLN A 532 37.35 8.50 -4.07
C GLN A 532 38.45 7.43 -4.24
N LEU A 533 38.11 6.31 -4.86
CA LEU A 533 39.03 5.23 -5.23
C LEU A 533 40.15 5.66 -6.23
N ASN A 534 40.24 6.95 -6.57
CA ASN A 534 41.18 7.51 -7.54
C ASN A 534 42.60 7.79 -7.01
N SER A 535 43.03 7.22 -5.87
CA SER A 535 44.40 7.41 -5.35
C SER A 535 45.25 6.15 -5.21
N LYS A 536 44.72 4.94 -5.50
CA LYS A 536 45.50 3.69 -5.39
C LYS A 536 45.94 3.04 -6.71
N LEU A 537 45.69 3.67 -7.85
CA LEU A 537 46.15 3.20 -9.17
C LEU A 537 47.36 3.97 -9.77
N ASN A 538 47.92 4.94 -9.04
CA ASN A 538 49.07 5.75 -9.50
C ASN A 538 50.36 5.57 -8.67
N ILE A 539 50.50 4.47 -7.94
CA ILE A 539 51.76 4.11 -7.26
C ILE A 539 52.21 2.73 -7.73
N HIS A 540 52.55 2.59 -9.01
CA HIS A 540 53.46 1.52 -9.48
C HIS A 540 54.11 1.76 -10.85
N THR A 541 54.39 3.01 -11.20
CA THR A 541 55.23 3.34 -12.38
C THR A 541 56.12 4.55 -12.11
N SER A 542 56.96 4.50 -11.07
CA SER A 542 58.12 5.39 -10.90
C SER A 542 59.01 4.93 -9.74
N SER A 543 59.80 3.87 -9.92
CA SER A 543 61.17 3.74 -9.39
C SER A 543 61.68 2.29 -9.48
N VAL A 544 62.82 2.16 -10.20
CA VAL A 544 63.69 1.00 -10.45
C VAL A 544 63.30 0.10 -11.62
#